data_AF-A0A833X9J7-F1
#
_entry.id   AF-A0A833X9J7-F1
#
_cell.length_a   1.000
_cell.length_b   1.000
_cell.length_c   1.000
_cell.angle_alpha   90.00
_cell.angle_beta   90.00
_cell.angle_gamma   90.00
#
_symmetry.space_group_name_H-M   'P 1'
#
loop_
_entity.id
_entity.type
_entity.pdbx_description
1 polymer ?
#
loop_
_entity_poly.entity_id
_entity_poly.type
_entity_poly.pdbx_seq_one_letter_code
_entity_poly.pdbx_strand_id
1 'polypeptide(L)'
;MHFRRLPKSYALNVNVKRAQDVLMHKRLLHMARDPATRHAIEVRVVQAHFPASGNCSYSFYSNSQRKVDPQRSDYCRENGAHPPTAFGSSPDTNDNPLCCRAMHEITISTNDKPKLLSQLTSLLFEIGLNIQEAHLFSTVDGYSLVFFLVHGWALEETEQLRNTLVKKIPIIEGSPLPTIVMRLVLRFKQG
;
A
#
# COMPACT_ATOMS: atom_id res chain seq x y z
N MET A 1 5.16 26.55 9.30
CA MET A 1 4.37 25.53 10.02
C MET A 1 3.55 24.71 9.01
N HIS A 2 3.70 23.38 8.97
CA HIS A 2 3.07 22.47 7.97
C HIS A 2 1.53 22.53 7.97
N PHE A 3 0.90 22.53 9.15
CA PHE A 3 -0.56 22.60 9.30
C PHE A 3 -1.19 23.88 8.77
N ARG A 4 -0.45 24.99 8.70
CA ARG A 4 -0.98 26.26 8.15
C ARG A 4 -1.16 26.21 6.62
N ARG A 5 -0.54 25.23 5.95
CA ARG A 5 -0.62 25.08 4.50
C ARG A 5 -1.80 24.20 4.07
N LEU A 6 -2.29 23.34 4.95
CA LEU A 6 -3.34 22.36 4.67
C LEU A 6 -4.69 22.83 5.22
N PRO A 7 -5.82 22.39 4.62
CA PRO A 7 -7.14 22.71 5.12
C PRO A 7 -7.38 22.12 6.52
N LYS A 8 -8.30 22.70 7.28
CA LYS A 8 -8.66 22.16 8.62
C LYS A 8 -9.13 20.70 8.55
N SER A 9 -9.76 20.30 7.44
CA SER A 9 -10.21 18.92 7.19
C SER A 9 -9.07 17.89 7.17
N TYR A 10 -7.83 18.29 6.91
CA TYR A 10 -6.67 17.40 6.99
C TYR A 10 -6.46 16.85 8.42
N ALA A 11 -6.63 17.69 9.44
CA ALA A 11 -6.50 17.26 10.84
C ALA A 11 -7.63 16.33 11.30
N LEU A 12 -8.78 16.35 10.61
CA LEU A 12 -9.98 15.59 10.96
C LEU A 12 -10.10 14.26 10.20
N ASN A 13 -9.65 14.23 8.94
CA ASN A 13 -9.88 13.10 8.02
C ASN A 13 -8.66 12.19 7.85
N VAL A 14 -7.45 12.73 7.96
CA VAL A 14 -6.25 11.90 7.95
C VAL A 14 -6.15 11.28 9.34
N ASN A 15 -5.77 10.01 9.41
CA ASN A 15 -5.47 9.35 10.67
C ASN A 15 -4.18 9.96 11.26
N VAL A 16 -4.21 11.22 11.68
CA VAL A 16 -3.07 11.98 12.26
C VAL A 16 -2.70 11.45 13.65
N LYS A 17 -3.13 10.23 13.99
CA LYS A 17 -2.88 9.56 15.27
C LYS A 17 -1.38 9.34 15.52
N ARG A 18 -0.51 9.50 14.51
CA ARG A 18 0.95 9.36 14.64
C ARG A 18 1.68 10.59 14.11
N ALA A 19 2.56 11.16 14.93
CA ALA A 19 3.45 12.25 14.52
C ALA A 19 4.33 11.89 13.31
N GLN A 20 4.61 10.60 13.11
CA GLN A 20 5.35 10.08 11.96
C GLN A 20 4.65 10.38 10.63
N ASP A 21 3.32 10.27 10.57
CA ASP A 21 2.56 10.53 9.35
C ASP A 21 2.64 12.03 9.00
N VAL A 22 2.54 12.91 10.01
CA VAL A 22 2.72 14.36 9.83
C VAL A 22 4.11 14.70 9.28
N LEU A 23 5.16 14.05 9.81
CA LEU A 23 6.53 14.26 9.34
C LEU A 23 6.71 13.75 7.91
N MET A 24 6.12 12.60 7.57
CA MET A 24 6.13 12.04 6.23
C MET A 24 5.41 12.98 5.24
N HIS A 25 4.21 13.47 5.56
CA HIS A 25 3.49 14.42 4.71
C HIS A 25 4.25 15.73 4.53
N LYS A 26 4.87 16.24 5.61
CA LYS A 26 5.73 17.42 5.54
C LYS A 26 6.94 17.18 4.63
N ARG A 27 7.55 15.99 4.68
CA ARG A 27 8.66 15.58 3.81
C ARG A 27 8.21 15.51 2.36
N LEU A 28 7.10 14.83 2.04
CA LEU A 28 6.59 14.71 0.67
C LEU A 28 6.26 16.07 0.06
N LEU A 29 5.58 16.95 0.82
CA LEU A 29 5.30 18.33 0.39
C LEU A 29 6.54 19.20 0.23
N HIS A 30 7.64 18.85 0.90
CA HIS A 30 8.91 19.52 0.70
C HIS A 30 9.61 19.01 -0.57
N MET A 31 9.62 17.69 -0.77
CA MET A 31 10.19 17.05 -1.97
C MET A 31 9.48 17.52 -3.25
N ALA A 32 8.15 17.64 -3.25
CA ALA A 32 7.40 18.10 -4.41
C ALA A 32 7.78 19.53 -4.90
N ARG A 33 8.51 20.31 -4.09
CA ARG A 33 9.04 21.63 -4.49
C ARG A 33 10.28 21.54 -5.36
N ASP A 34 11.03 20.46 -5.26
CA ASP A 34 12.19 20.21 -6.09
C ASP A 34 11.71 19.66 -7.45
N PRO A 35 12.05 20.31 -8.58
CA PRO A 35 11.71 19.82 -9.91
C PRO A 35 12.13 18.37 -10.18
N ALA A 36 13.23 17.90 -9.58
CA ALA A 36 13.72 16.53 -9.75
C ALA A 36 12.87 15.49 -8.98
N THR A 37 12.19 15.90 -7.91
CA THR A 37 11.37 15.01 -7.06
C THR A 37 9.91 15.47 -6.97
N ARG A 38 9.45 16.17 -8.02
CA ARG A 38 8.12 16.80 -8.13
C ARG A 38 6.96 15.89 -7.77
N HIS A 39 7.09 14.60 -8.09
CA HIS A 39 6.11 13.55 -7.78
C HIS A 39 6.60 12.71 -6.61
N ALA A 40 6.49 13.24 -5.40
CA ALA A 40 6.95 12.56 -4.20
C ALA A 40 5.92 11.52 -3.76
N ILE A 41 6.32 10.26 -3.63
CA ILE A 41 5.43 9.12 -3.39
C ILE A 41 5.94 8.31 -2.20
N GLU A 42 5.01 7.95 -1.31
CA GLU A 42 5.19 6.98 -0.24
C GLU A 42 4.16 5.86 -0.40
N VAL A 43 4.58 4.61 -0.20
CA VAL A 43 3.71 3.44 -0.19
C VAL A 43 3.94 2.70 1.11
N ARG A 44 2.86 2.38 1.83
CA ARG A 44 2.94 1.57 3.05
C ARG A 44 1.85 0.52 3.09
N VAL A 45 2.11 -0.56 3.79
CA VAL A 45 1.13 -1.62 4.06
C VAL A 45 0.32 -1.22 5.29
N VAL A 46 -1.02 -1.24 5.19
CA VAL A 46 -1.93 -0.89 6.29
C VAL A 46 -2.55 -2.13 6.93
N GLN A 47 -2.86 -3.16 6.14
CA GLN A 47 -3.43 -4.41 6.65
C GLN A 47 -2.99 -5.58 5.78
N ALA A 48 -2.62 -6.68 6.43
CA ALA A 48 -2.44 -7.97 5.78
C ALA A 48 -3.37 -8.96 6.49
N HIS A 49 -4.37 -9.47 5.76
CA HIS A 49 -5.21 -10.55 6.27
C HIS A 49 -4.63 -11.88 5.81
N PHE A 50 -4.08 -12.63 6.75
CA PHE A 50 -3.60 -13.99 6.53
C PHE A 50 -4.76 -14.94 6.87
N PRO A 51 -5.20 -15.80 5.94
CA PRO A 51 -6.15 -16.84 6.28
C PRO A 51 -5.54 -17.74 7.35
N ALA A 52 -6.19 -17.84 8.51
CA ALA A 52 -5.78 -18.73 9.57
C ALA A 52 -6.10 -20.18 9.17
N SER A 53 -5.22 -20.82 8.42
CA SER A 53 -5.22 -22.27 8.27
C SER A 53 -3.81 -22.77 7.95
N GLY A 54 -3.23 -23.50 8.90
CA GLY A 54 -2.06 -24.35 8.69
C GLY A 54 -0.70 -23.66 8.65
N ASN A 55 -0.12 -23.40 9.84
CA ASN A 55 1.32 -23.25 10.08
C ASN A 55 2.15 -22.52 9.00
N CYS A 56 1.91 -21.23 8.77
CA CYS A 56 2.86 -20.38 8.04
C CYS A 56 3.70 -19.57 9.04
N SER A 57 4.87 -20.10 9.39
CA SER A 57 5.90 -19.34 10.11
C SER A 57 6.50 -18.27 9.21
N TYR A 58 5.89 -17.09 9.16
CA TYR A 58 6.61 -15.87 8.79
C TYR A 58 6.90 -15.10 10.09
N SER A 59 8.17 -15.08 10.49
CA SER A 59 8.60 -14.33 11.67
C SER A 59 8.82 -12.87 11.25
N PHE A 60 7.90 -11.99 11.64
CA PHE A 60 8.18 -10.55 11.66
C PHE A 60 9.06 -10.23 12.89
N TYR A 61 10.30 -9.82 12.63
CA TYR A 61 11.24 -9.13 13.53
C TYR A 61 11.02 -9.26 15.04
N SER A 62 11.59 -10.30 15.66
CA SER A 62 11.91 -10.28 17.09
C SER A 62 13.34 -9.76 17.27
N ASN A 63 13.48 -8.45 17.49
CA ASN A 63 14.74 -7.89 17.98
C ASN A 63 14.73 -7.91 19.51
N SER A 64 15.24 -8.99 20.10
CA SER A 64 15.62 -9.03 21.51
C SER A 64 16.87 -9.90 21.65
N GLN A 65 18.01 -9.25 21.51
CA GLN A 65 19.33 -9.78 21.75
C GLN A 65 19.49 -10.18 23.23
N ARG A 66 19.56 -11.48 23.53
CA ARG A 66 20.37 -12.04 24.64
C ARG A 66 20.88 -13.44 24.27
N LYS A 67 22.11 -13.69 24.74
CA LYS A 67 23.10 -14.71 24.36
C LYS A 67 22.86 -16.11 24.98
N VAL A 68 23.37 -17.14 24.26
CA VAL A 68 24.00 -18.43 24.72
C VAL A 68 23.02 -19.42 25.42
N ASP A 69 22.85 -20.71 25.04
CA ASP A 69 23.80 -21.83 24.81
C ASP A 69 23.16 -22.95 23.93
N PRO A 70 23.92 -23.88 23.32
CA PRO A 70 23.40 -25.02 22.56
C PRO A 70 23.45 -26.32 23.38
N GLN A 71 22.35 -27.07 23.48
CA GLN A 71 22.36 -28.53 23.57
C GLN A 71 20.94 -29.12 23.62
N ARG A 72 20.86 -30.31 23.00
CA ARG A 72 20.00 -31.45 23.31
C ARG A 72 18.89 -31.76 22.30
N SER A 73 19.25 -32.76 21.50
CA SER A 73 18.39 -33.73 20.84
C SER A 73 17.23 -34.18 21.73
N ASP A 74 16.10 -34.54 21.11
CA ASP A 74 15.72 -35.95 20.96
C ASP A 74 14.21 -36.22 20.77
N TYR A 75 13.94 -37.14 19.84
CA TYR A 75 12.76 -38.01 19.60
C TYR A 75 11.32 -37.49 19.82
N CYS A 76 10.52 -37.53 18.75
CA CYS A 76 9.09 -37.85 18.84
C CYS A 76 8.83 -39.23 18.21
N ARG A 77 8.36 -40.12 19.08
CA ARG A 77 8.17 -41.55 18.88
C ARG A 77 6.96 -41.83 18.00
N GLU A 78 7.21 -42.76 17.09
CA GLU A 78 6.31 -43.56 16.27
C GLU A 78 5.10 -44.13 17.03
N ASN A 79 3.91 -44.00 16.45
CA ASN A 79 2.75 -44.85 16.74
C ASN A 79 2.01 -45.17 15.42
N GLY A 80 2.38 -46.30 14.82
CA GLY A 80 1.41 -47.35 14.45
C GLY A 80 0.51 -47.19 13.21
N ALA A 81 0.90 -47.96 12.17
CA ALA A 81 0.07 -48.72 11.21
C ALA A 81 -0.51 -48.02 9.95
N HIS A 82 0.01 -48.44 8.79
CA HIS A 82 -0.53 -48.23 7.44
C HIS A 82 -1.73 -49.18 7.16
N PRO A 83 -2.55 -48.86 6.14
CA PRO A 83 -2.31 -49.49 4.84
C PRO A 83 -2.16 -48.45 3.70
N PRO A 84 -1.45 -48.78 2.60
CA PRO A 84 -1.36 -47.90 1.45
C PRO A 84 -2.71 -47.92 0.71
N THR A 85 -3.51 -46.87 0.88
CA THR A 85 -4.70 -46.70 0.04
C THR A 85 -4.24 -46.29 -1.35
N ALA A 86 -4.55 -47.17 -2.29
CA ALA A 86 -4.20 -47.11 -3.70
C ALA A 86 -4.79 -45.89 -4.43
N PHE A 87 -4.07 -45.46 -5.48
CA PHE A 87 -4.59 -44.87 -6.71
C PHE A 87 -5.54 -43.66 -6.64
N GLY A 88 -5.04 -42.53 -7.14
CA GLY A 88 -5.87 -41.50 -7.77
C GLY A 88 -6.09 -40.25 -6.93
N SER A 89 -5.14 -39.32 -6.95
CA SER A 89 -5.44 -37.91 -6.79
C SER A 89 -4.43 -37.14 -7.64
N SER A 90 -4.90 -36.75 -8.82
CA SER A 90 -4.25 -35.76 -9.68
C SER A 90 -3.99 -34.49 -8.86
N PRO A 91 -2.80 -33.87 -8.91
CA PRO A 91 -2.60 -32.53 -8.38
C PRO A 91 -3.17 -31.55 -9.41
N ASP A 92 -4.50 -31.59 -9.59
CA ASP A 92 -5.18 -30.58 -10.38
C ASP A 92 -5.34 -29.32 -9.55
N THR A 93 -5.05 -28.22 -10.23
CA THR A 93 -5.25 -26.83 -9.84
C THR A 93 -4.34 -26.30 -8.73
N ASN A 94 -3.31 -25.62 -9.24
CA ASN A 94 -2.58 -24.47 -8.73
C ASN A 94 -3.46 -23.41 -8.02
N ASP A 95 -4.16 -23.82 -6.96
CA ASP A 95 -4.84 -22.91 -6.05
C ASP A 95 -3.79 -22.45 -5.04
N ASN A 96 -3.13 -21.34 -5.36
CA ASN A 96 -2.28 -20.62 -4.42
C ASN A 96 -3.16 -20.11 -3.25
N PRO A 97 -3.27 -20.78 -2.08
CA PRO A 97 -4.42 -20.59 -1.22
C PRO A 97 -4.32 -19.39 -0.28
N LEU A 98 -3.29 -18.55 -0.38
CA LEU A 98 -2.97 -17.56 0.66
C LEU A 98 -2.44 -16.24 0.10
N CYS A 99 -2.93 -15.78 -1.07
CA CYS A 99 -2.66 -14.40 -1.48
C CYS A 99 -3.33 -13.46 -0.49
N CYS A 100 -2.57 -13.07 0.53
CA CYS A 100 -2.98 -12.13 1.56
C CYS A 100 -3.47 -10.90 0.82
N ARG A 101 -4.72 -10.52 1.01
CA ARG A 101 -5.27 -9.31 0.38
C ARG A 101 -4.65 -8.11 1.10
N ALA A 102 -3.40 -7.82 0.76
CA ALA A 102 -2.64 -6.72 1.31
C ALA A 102 -3.32 -5.42 0.89
N MET A 103 -3.50 -4.57 1.88
CA MET A 103 -4.04 -3.23 1.69
C MET A 103 -2.89 -2.25 1.79
N HIS A 104 -2.70 -1.46 0.75
CA HIS A 104 -1.66 -0.47 0.65
C HIS A 104 -2.25 0.93 0.75
N GLU A 105 -1.61 1.79 1.51
CA GLU A 105 -1.85 3.23 1.49
C GLU A 105 -0.76 3.89 0.67
N ILE A 106 -1.18 4.59 -0.37
CA ILE A 106 -0.32 5.36 -1.27
C ILE A 106 -0.55 6.83 -0.96
N THR A 107 0.52 7.53 -0.59
CA THR A 107 0.50 8.98 -0.39
C THR A 107 1.33 9.66 -1.47
N ILE A 108 0.76 10.63 -2.17
CA ILE A 108 1.39 11.34 -3.29
C ILE A 108 1.35 12.83 -3.01
N SER A 109 2.49 13.50 -3.16
CA SER A 109 2.58 14.95 -3.20
C SER A 109 3.06 15.42 -4.57
N THR A 110 2.33 16.34 -5.19
CA THR A 110 2.69 16.96 -6.47
C THR A 110 2.09 18.36 -6.57
N ASN A 111 2.32 19.07 -7.68
CA ASN A 111 1.66 20.34 -7.97
C ASN A 111 0.15 20.14 -8.04
N ASP A 112 -0.58 21.10 -7.46
CA ASP A 112 -2.01 21.13 -7.62
C ASP A 112 -2.37 21.56 -9.04
N LYS A 113 -3.17 20.74 -9.71
CA LYS A 113 -3.60 20.99 -11.09
C LYS A 113 -4.96 20.37 -11.37
N PRO A 114 -5.72 20.92 -12.33
CA PRO A 114 -6.99 20.34 -12.75
C PRO A 114 -6.83 18.86 -13.12
N LYS A 115 -7.83 18.05 -12.76
CA LYS A 115 -7.93 16.62 -13.09
C LYS A 115 -6.84 15.72 -12.49
N LEU A 116 -6.00 16.21 -11.58
CA LEU A 116 -4.95 15.42 -10.91
C LEU A 116 -5.48 14.08 -10.38
N LEU A 117 -6.56 14.10 -9.61
CA LEU A 117 -7.17 12.89 -9.06
C LEU A 117 -7.62 11.91 -10.14
N SER A 118 -8.21 12.40 -11.22
CA SER A 118 -8.66 11.57 -12.34
C SER A 118 -7.47 10.89 -13.04
N GLN A 119 -6.37 11.62 -13.23
CA GLN A 119 -5.15 11.09 -13.85
C GLN A 119 -4.51 10.01 -12.98
N LEU A 120 -4.37 10.27 -11.67
CA LEU A 120 -3.82 9.29 -10.73
C LEU A 120 -4.72 8.06 -10.63
N THR A 121 -6.03 8.26 -10.53
CA THR A 121 -7.00 7.16 -10.44
C THR A 121 -6.95 6.27 -11.68
N SER A 122 -6.90 6.87 -12.87
CA SER A 122 -6.74 6.10 -14.11
C SER A 122 -5.44 5.32 -14.16
N LEU A 123 -4.34 5.91 -13.68
CA LEU A 123 -3.04 5.24 -13.62
C LEU A 123 -3.07 4.04 -12.66
N LEU A 124 -3.65 4.20 -11.47
CA LEU A 124 -3.78 3.12 -10.51
C LEU A 124 -4.60 1.96 -11.08
N PHE A 125 -5.67 2.27 -11.83
CA PHE A 125 -6.45 1.25 -12.53
C PHE A 125 -5.64 0.54 -13.62
N GLU A 126 -4.83 1.27 -14.41
CA GLU A 126 -3.95 0.68 -15.43
C GLU A 126 -2.88 -0.25 -14.82
N ILE A 127 -2.43 0.03 -13.59
CA ILE A 127 -1.53 -0.84 -12.83
C ILE A 127 -2.26 -2.11 -12.33
N GLY A 128 -3.59 -2.12 -12.31
CA GLY A 128 -4.41 -3.21 -11.78
C GLY A 128 -4.74 -3.06 -10.29
N LEU A 129 -4.62 -1.85 -9.74
CA LEU A 129 -5.01 -1.57 -8.36
C LEU A 129 -6.48 -1.21 -8.25
N ASN A 130 -7.10 -1.71 -7.19
CA ASN A 130 -8.48 -1.43 -6.85
C ASN A 130 -8.52 -0.38 -5.73
N ILE A 131 -9.10 0.78 -6.03
CA ILE A 131 -9.19 1.89 -5.08
C ILE A 131 -10.40 1.69 -4.17
N GLN A 132 -10.16 1.65 -2.87
CA GLN A 132 -11.20 1.59 -1.85
C GLN A 132 -11.55 2.98 -1.32
N GLU A 133 -10.55 3.83 -1.11
CA GLU A 133 -10.71 5.18 -0.59
C GLU A 133 -9.71 6.12 -1.25
N ALA A 134 -10.11 7.35 -1.52
CA ALA A 134 -9.26 8.36 -2.11
C ALA A 134 -9.54 9.73 -1.47
N HIS A 135 -8.51 10.37 -0.91
CA HIS A 135 -8.59 11.72 -0.35
C HIS A 135 -7.59 12.65 -1.04
N LEU A 136 -8.00 13.89 -1.29
CA LEU A 136 -7.14 14.94 -1.84
C LEU A 136 -7.21 16.17 -0.95
N PHE A 137 -6.06 16.74 -0.64
CA PHE A 137 -5.94 18.02 0.02
C PHE A 137 -5.07 18.96 -0.81
N SER A 138 -5.66 20.05 -1.27
CA SER A 138 -4.92 21.17 -1.85
C SER A 138 -4.29 22.00 -0.74
N THR A 139 -3.07 22.45 -0.97
CA THR A 139 -2.36 23.37 -0.10
C THR A 139 -2.45 24.79 -0.65
N VAL A 140 -2.39 25.79 0.24
CA VAL A 140 -2.45 27.21 -0.14
C VAL A 140 -1.28 27.67 -1.01
N ASP A 141 -0.19 26.90 -1.08
CA ASP A 141 0.99 27.20 -1.90
C ASP A 141 1.03 26.40 -3.20
N GLY A 142 -0.10 25.87 -3.66
CA GLY A 142 -0.24 25.29 -5.01
C GLY A 142 0.25 23.86 -5.16
N TYR A 143 0.35 23.11 -4.06
CA TYR A 143 0.63 21.67 -4.05
C TYR A 143 -0.58 20.87 -3.58
N SER A 144 -0.61 19.59 -3.90
CA SER A 144 -1.68 18.67 -3.52
C SER A 144 -1.09 17.45 -2.82
N LEU A 145 -1.75 17.02 -1.75
CA LEU A 145 -1.45 15.80 -1.01
C LEU A 145 -2.60 14.82 -1.18
N VAL A 146 -2.34 13.70 -1.83
CA VAL A 146 -3.31 12.70 -2.23
C VAL A 146 -3.08 11.40 -1.49
N PHE A 147 -4.14 10.77 -1.02
CA PHE A 147 -4.13 9.48 -0.33
C PHE A 147 -4.99 8.51 -1.10
N PHE A 148 -4.49 7.30 -1.33
CA PHE A 148 -5.28 6.19 -1.85
C PHE A 148 -5.12 4.99 -0.94
N LEU A 149 -6.23 4.39 -0.56
CA LEU A 149 -6.26 3.07 0.05
C LEU A 149 -6.63 2.07 -1.04
N VAL A 150 -5.72 1.15 -1.34
CA VAL A 150 -5.85 0.23 -2.47
C VAL A 150 -5.61 -1.22 -2.06
N HIS A 151 -6.11 -2.15 -2.89
CA HIS A 151 -5.74 -3.56 -2.86
C HIS A 151 -5.44 -4.06 -4.27
N GLY A 152 -4.91 -5.27 -4.40
CA GLY A 152 -4.58 -5.89 -5.70
C GLY A 152 -3.07 -5.99 -5.99
N TRP A 153 -2.22 -5.71 -5.01
CA TRP A 153 -0.78 -5.92 -5.09
C TRP A 153 -0.30 -6.88 -4.00
N ALA A 154 0.73 -7.69 -4.29
CA ALA A 154 1.29 -8.62 -3.31
C ALA A 154 2.01 -7.88 -2.18
N LEU A 155 2.00 -8.44 -0.97
CA LEU A 155 2.63 -7.83 0.20
C LEU A 155 4.14 -7.69 0.01
N GLU A 156 4.76 -8.76 -0.50
CA GLU A 156 6.19 -8.95 -0.70
C GLU A 156 6.75 -8.00 -1.76
N GLU A 157 5.89 -7.50 -2.65
CA GLU A 157 6.25 -6.69 -3.82
C GLU A 157 5.99 -5.19 -3.61
N THR A 158 5.83 -4.73 -2.37
CA THR A 158 5.50 -3.32 -2.06
C THR A 158 6.53 -2.33 -2.64
N GLU A 159 7.82 -2.65 -2.63
CA GLU A 159 8.84 -1.79 -3.28
C GLU A 159 8.71 -1.79 -4.82
N GLN A 160 8.28 -2.91 -5.42
CA GLN A 160 8.01 -2.95 -6.86
C GLN A 160 6.82 -2.06 -7.23
N LEU A 161 5.77 -2.06 -6.39
CA LEU A 161 4.64 -1.14 -6.55
C LEU A 161 5.12 0.31 -6.50
N ARG A 162 5.92 0.66 -5.49
CA ARG A 162 6.48 2.02 -5.36
C ARG A 162 7.28 2.41 -6.59
N ASN A 163 8.18 1.54 -7.06
CA ASN A 163 8.99 1.81 -8.25
C ASN A 163 8.15 1.98 -9.51
N THR A 164 7.10 1.16 -9.66
CA THR A 164 6.14 1.26 -10.77
C THR A 164 5.43 2.60 -10.76
N LEU A 165 4.98 3.07 -9.59
CA LEU A 165 4.33 4.38 -9.43
C LEU A 165 5.29 5.53 -9.74
N VAL A 166 6.51 5.52 -9.18
CA VAL A 166 7.55 6.53 -9.43
C VAL A 166 7.86 6.63 -10.93
N LYS A 167 7.87 5.50 -11.64
CA LYS A 167 8.13 5.45 -13.08
C LYS A 167 6.95 5.97 -13.91
N LYS A 168 5.70 5.62 -13.56
CA LYS A 168 4.53 5.96 -14.39
C LYS A 168 3.92 7.33 -14.11
N ILE A 169 3.99 7.85 -12.89
CA ILE A 169 3.37 9.14 -12.52
C ILE A 169 3.90 10.34 -13.33
N PRO A 170 5.20 10.44 -13.69
CA PRO A 170 5.66 11.52 -14.56
C PRO A 170 5.06 11.49 -15.98
N ILE A 171 4.61 10.31 -16.45
CA ILE A 171 4.15 10.08 -17.83
C ILE A 171 2.73 10.63 -18.05
N ILE A 172 1.89 10.63 -17.01
CA ILE A 172 0.50 11.09 -17.10
C ILE A 172 0.35 12.61 -17.21
N GLU A 173 1.44 13.39 -17.15
CA GLU A 173 1.38 14.84 -17.34
C GLU A 173 1.08 15.28 -18.79
N GLY A 174 1.00 14.35 -19.75
CA GLY A 174 0.78 14.68 -21.17
C GLY A 174 -0.25 13.85 -21.94
N SER A 175 -0.93 12.87 -21.32
CA SER A 175 -1.86 11.98 -22.03
C SER A 175 -3.35 12.33 -21.83
N PRO A 176 -4.21 12.13 -22.84
CA PRO A 176 -5.66 12.20 -22.68
C PRO A 176 -6.13 11.12 -21.71
N LEU A 177 -7.03 11.48 -20.78
CA LEU A 177 -7.65 10.54 -19.87
C LEU A 177 -8.47 9.51 -20.65
N PRO A 178 -8.35 8.19 -20.37
CA PRO A 178 -9.34 7.24 -20.85
C PRO A 178 -10.70 7.56 -20.22
N THR A 179 -11.77 7.43 -21.00
CA THR A 179 -13.17 7.65 -20.59
C THR A 179 -13.65 6.52 -19.69
N ILE A 180 -12.98 6.30 -18.57
CA ILE A 180 -13.45 5.36 -17.55
C ILE A 180 -14.34 6.15 -16.61
N VAL A 181 -15.64 5.87 -16.65
CA VAL A 181 -16.61 6.35 -15.66
C VAL A 181 -16.35 5.61 -14.35
N MET A 182 -15.33 6.02 -13.61
CA MET A 182 -15.16 5.57 -12.23
C MET A 182 -16.16 6.32 -11.37
N ARG A 183 -17.09 5.58 -10.79
CA ARG A 183 -18.02 6.05 -9.75
C ARG A 183 -17.24 6.22 -8.44
N LEU A 184 -16.31 7.18 -8.43
CA LEU A 184 -15.60 7.57 -7.23
C LEU A 184 -16.57 8.42 -6.40
N VAL A 185 -16.98 7.93 -5.23
CA VAL A 185 -17.71 8.75 -4.26
C VAL A 185 -16.71 9.72 -3.66
N LEU A 186 -16.40 10.78 -4.41
CA LEU A 186 -15.59 11.88 -3.94
C LEU A 186 -16.40 12.62 -2.87
N ARG A 187 -16.12 12.34 -1.60
CA ARG A 187 -16.57 13.22 -0.52
C ARG A 187 -15.68 14.46 -0.52
N PHE A 188 -15.97 15.38 -1.44
CA PHE A 188 -15.49 16.76 -1.30
C PHE A 188 -16.22 17.37 -0.10
N LYS A 189 -15.63 17.29 1.09
CA LYS A 189 -16.01 18.19 2.17
C LYS A 189 -15.40 19.55 1.85
N GLN A 190 -16.21 20.43 1.25
CA GLN A 190 -15.95 21.87 1.32
C GLN A 190 -15.86 22.24 2.80
N GLY A 191 -14.73 22.82 3.18
CA GLY A 191 -14.47 23.31 4.53
C GLY A 191 -13.45 24.42 4.48
#